data_AF-A0A2G8K1V5-F1
#
_entry.id   AF-A0A2G8K1V5-F1
#
_cell.length_a   1.000
_cell.length_b   1.000
_cell.length_c   1.000
_cell.angle_alpha   90.00
_cell.angle_beta   90.00
_cell.angle_gamma   90.00
#
_symmetry.space_group_name_H-M   'P 1'
#
loop_
_entity.id
_entity.type
_entity.pdbx_description
1 polymer ?
#
loop_
_entity_poly.entity_id
_entity_poly.type
_entity_poly.pdbx_seq_one_letter_code
_entity_poly.pdbx_strand_id
1 'polypeptide(L)'
;MFPGLSTTVLDSVAPVKEVRIKNQSDPWISAEILESIRERDSWLHLVNQLPKQEFNSYDVDSPVFKNQYKSVVPDSFQLQEINEEFVLNEIHSLDISKSTGLDGIPGRFIKDAAESGVVPNDMKIAKVIPLHKKKSKLEAGNYRPVSILSVVSKFLEKAVFHQLNDYLVNNNLIYQFQSGFRGSYSTDTCLIHLQDHIRKQTAAGNYTGMILLDIQKAFDSVDHQILCNKLSAMGVHSTSIDWFQSYLSGRRQVVSINRVESDP
;
A
#
# COMPACT_ATOMS: atom_id res chain seq x y z
N MET A 1 41.52 6.52 -19.26
CA MET A 1 40.49 6.15 -20.25
C MET A 1 40.24 4.66 -20.10
N PHE A 2 39.27 4.26 -19.27
CA PHE A 2 38.75 2.90 -19.20
C PHE A 2 37.26 2.98 -19.55
N PRO A 3 36.86 2.50 -20.73
CA PRO A 3 35.46 2.48 -21.13
C PRO A 3 34.79 1.22 -20.60
N GLY A 4 33.63 1.39 -19.98
CA GLY A 4 32.62 0.34 -19.82
C GLY A 4 32.90 -0.72 -18.75
N LEU A 5 32.27 -0.55 -17.58
CA LEU A 5 31.81 -1.66 -16.74
C LEU A 5 30.57 -1.22 -15.95
N SER A 6 29.43 -1.43 -16.61
CA SER A 6 28.11 -1.83 -16.09
C SER A 6 27.39 -0.93 -15.07
N THR A 7 26.73 0.11 -15.59
CA THR A 7 25.43 0.59 -15.09
C THR A 7 24.30 -0.46 -15.30
N THR A 8 24.59 -1.55 -16.01
CA THR A 8 23.61 -2.52 -16.53
C THR A 8 22.86 -3.29 -15.44
N VAL A 9 23.47 -3.58 -14.30
CA VAL A 9 22.81 -4.30 -13.18
C VAL A 9 21.92 -3.36 -12.36
N LEU A 10 22.41 -2.17 -12.01
CA LEU A 10 21.60 -1.14 -11.34
C LEU A 10 20.42 -0.68 -12.21
N ASP A 11 20.64 -0.50 -13.51
CA ASP A 11 19.57 -0.19 -14.47
C ASP A 11 18.54 -1.32 -14.62
N SER A 12 18.95 -2.58 -14.40
CA SER A 12 18.05 -3.74 -14.48
C SER A 12 17.13 -3.92 -13.27
N VAL A 13 17.55 -3.45 -12.08
CA VAL A 13 16.81 -3.65 -10.81
C VAL A 13 16.17 -2.35 -10.30
N ALA A 14 16.79 -1.19 -10.55
CA ALA A 14 16.33 0.12 -10.11
C ALA A 14 16.88 1.24 -11.03
N PRO A 15 16.29 1.47 -12.21
CA PRO A 15 16.79 2.47 -13.16
C PRO A 15 16.82 3.87 -12.56
N VAL A 16 17.96 4.54 -12.69
CA VAL A 16 18.17 5.90 -12.20
C VAL A 16 17.18 6.84 -12.88
N LYS A 17 16.27 7.44 -12.12
CA LYS A 17 15.42 8.54 -12.60
C LYS A 17 16.09 9.86 -12.30
N GLU A 18 16.52 10.58 -13.34
CA GLU A 18 16.83 12.00 -13.21
C GLU A 18 15.55 12.78 -12.87
N VAL A 19 15.42 13.19 -11.61
CA VAL A 19 14.40 14.16 -11.18
C VAL A 19 15.05 15.53 -11.19
N ARG A 20 14.86 16.30 -12.26
CA ARG A 20 15.27 17.72 -12.27
C ARG A 20 14.31 18.52 -11.40
N ILE A 21 14.83 19.05 -10.29
CA ILE A 21 14.15 20.07 -9.49
C ILE A 21 14.11 21.36 -10.32
N LYS A 22 12.92 21.94 -10.52
CA LYS A 22 12.79 23.20 -11.28
C LYS A 22 13.62 24.30 -10.57
N ASN A 23 14.45 24.98 -11.34
CA ASN A 23 15.25 26.16 -10.96
C ASN A 23 16.51 25.93 -10.08
N GLN A 24 17.08 24.72 -10.06
CA GLN A 24 18.39 24.49 -9.46
C GLN A 24 19.43 24.21 -10.56
N SER A 25 20.44 25.09 -10.69
CA SER A 25 21.53 24.97 -11.68
C SER A 25 22.64 24.03 -11.22
N ASP A 26 22.75 23.82 -9.91
CA ASP A 26 23.77 22.98 -9.33
C ASP A 26 23.37 21.50 -9.45
N PRO A 27 24.31 20.62 -9.84
CA PRO A 27 24.05 19.19 -9.85
C PRO A 27 23.66 18.73 -8.43
N TRP A 28 22.55 17.99 -8.34
CA TRP A 28 22.01 17.47 -7.09
C TRP A 28 23.02 16.61 -6.29
N ILE A 29 24.00 16.04 -6.99
CA ILE A 29 25.05 15.17 -6.44
C ILE A 29 26.40 15.84 -6.70
N SER A 30 27.16 16.11 -5.63
CA SER A 30 28.52 16.64 -5.74
C SER A 30 29.50 15.59 -6.28
N ALA A 31 30.66 16.03 -6.80
CA ALA A 31 31.73 15.13 -7.24
C ALA A 31 32.20 14.19 -6.12
N GLU A 32 32.19 14.67 -4.87
CA GLU A 32 32.56 13.90 -3.68
C GLU A 32 31.55 12.76 -3.38
N ILE A 33 30.25 13.05 -3.52
CA ILE A 33 29.20 12.02 -3.37
C ILE A 33 29.29 11.00 -4.51
N LEU A 34 29.55 11.44 -5.75
CA LEU A 34 29.76 10.53 -6.88
C LEU A 34 30.94 9.58 -6.64
N GLU A 35 32.04 10.08 -6.07
CA GLU A 35 33.20 9.24 -5.75
C GLU A 35 32.88 8.25 -4.62
N SER A 36 32.14 8.69 -3.60
CA SER A 36 31.64 7.81 -2.52
C SER A 36 30.71 6.71 -3.03
N ILE A 37 29.86 7.02 -4.03
CA ILE A 37 28.99 6.03 -4.69
C ILE A 37 29.83 5.02 -5.49
N ARG A 38 30.84 5.48 -6.23
CA ARG A 38 31.76 4.60 -6.97
C ARG A 38 32.55 3.69 -6.05
N GLU A 39 33.03 4.24 -4.93
CA GLU A 39 33.71 3.46 -3.92
C GLU A 39 32.76 2.39 -3.37
N ARG A 40 31.55 2.75 -2.91
CA ARG A 40 30.51 1.79 -2.49
C ARG A 40 30.26 0.72 -3.56
N ASP A 41 30.12 1.12 -4.81
CA ASP A 41 29.81 0.20 -5.91
C ASP A 41 30.98 -0.74 -6.22
N SER A 42 32.22 -0.36 -5.92
CA SER A 42 33.38 -1.26 -6.01
C SER A 42 33.29 -2.46 -5.06
N TRP A 43 32.55 -2.33 -3.95
CA TRP A 43 32.31 -3.42 -2.99
C TRP A 43 31.18 -4.37 -3.42
N LEU A 44 30.51 -4.16 -4.57
CA LEU A 44 29.43 -5.06 -5.02
C LEU A 44 29.87 -6.51 -5.19
N HIS A 45 31.14 -6.76 -5.50
CA HIS A 45 31.68 -8.11 -5.59
C HIS A 45 31.59 -8.87 -4.25
N LEU A 46 31.60 -8.16 -3.12
CA LEU A 46 31.37 -8.73 -1.79
C LEU A 46 29.91 -9.03 -1.53
N VAL A 47 28.97 -8.28 -2.12
CA VAL A 47 27.53 -8.59 -2.04
C VAL A 47 27.25 -9.98 -2.63
N ASN A 48 27.95 -10.34 -3.70
CA ASN A 48 27.86 -11.67 -4.31
C ASN A 48 28.58 -12.77 -3.52
N GLN A 49 29.42 -12.40 -2.55
CA GLN A 49 30.10 -13.31 -1.61
C GLN A 49 29.40 -13.42 -0.26
N LEU A 50 28.40 -12.58 0.00
CA LEU A 50 27.51 -12.78 1.14
C LEU A 50 26.93 -14.19 1.04
N PRO A 51 26.75 -14.88 2.18
CA PRO A 51 26.05 -16.16 2.18
C PRO A 51 24.77 -16.00 1.38
N LYS A 52 24.49 -16.93 0.46
CA LYS A 52 23.14 -17.07 -0.09
C LYS A 52 22.26 -17.46 1.10
N GLN A 53 21.79 -16.47 1.85
CA GLN A 53 20.71 -16.67 2.77
C GLN A 53 19.55 -17.17 1.92
N GLU A 54 18.94 -18.27 2.35
CA GLU A 54 17.58 -18.58 1.96
C GLU A 54 16.73 -17.42 2.49
N PHE A 55 16.65 -16.34 1.72
CA PHE A 55 15.80 -15.22 2.05
C PHE A 55 14.35 -15.72 2.00
N ASN A 56 13.63 -15.46 3.10
CA ASN A 56 12.17 -15.57 3.21
C ASN A 56 11.57 -16.97 3.34
N SER A 57 11.79 -17.66 4.45
CA SER A 57 10.67 -18.38 5.06
C SER A 57 10.00 -17.44 6.07
N TYR A 58 8.83 -16.92 5.71
CA TYR A 58 7.93 -16.41 6.74
C TYR A 58 7.64 -17.59 7.69
N ASP A 59 8.09 -17.45 8.93
CA ASP A 59 8.03 -18.52 9.92
C ASP A 59 7.33 -18.02 11.19
N VAL A 60 6.13 -18.54 11.40
CA VAL A 60 5.32 -18.28 12.59
C VAL A 60 5.93 -18.87 13.86
N ASP A 61 6.81 -19.86 13.72
CA ASP A 61 7.51 -20.49 14.84
C ASP A 61 8.78 -19.76 15.25
N SER A 62 9.24 -18.81 14.43
CA SER A 62 10.47 -18.06 14.70
C SER A 62 10.40 -17.27 16.02
N PRO A 63 11.52 -17.16 16.76
CA PRO A 63 11.55 -16.38 18.00
C PRO A 63 11.17 -14.91 17.80
N VAL A 64 11.53 -14.33 16.65
CA VAL A 64 11.20 -12.94 16.30
C VAL A 64 9.68 -12.77 16.19
N PHE A 65 9.03 -13.67 15.46
CA PHE A 65 7.58 -13.63 15.28
C PHE A 65 6.84 -13.84 16.61
N LYS A 66 7.21 -14.88 17.37
CA LYS A 66 6.61 -15.16 18.69
C LYS A 66 6.81 -14.00 19.66
N ASN A 67 7.99 -13.38 19.70
CA ASN A 67 8.25 -12.25 20.58
C ASN A 67 7.44 -11.01 20.19
N GLN A 68 7.19 -10.79 18.90
CA GLN A 68 6.38 -9.67 18.41
C GLN A 68 4.93 -9.74 18.93
N TYR A 69 4.36 -10.94 18.99
CA TYR A 69 2.95 -11.16 19.34
C TYR A 69 2.73 -11.81 20.71
N LYS A 70 3.78 -11.92 21.54
CA LYS A 70 3.74 -12.64 22.83
C LYS A 70 2.67 -12.14 23.82
N SER A 71 2.29 -10.86 23.72
CA SER A 71 1.32 -10.22 24.61
C SER A 71 -0.09 -10.19 24.02
N VAL A 72 -0.26 -10.69 22.79
CA VAL A 72 -1.55 -10.71 22.12
C VAL A 72 -2.35 -11.89 22.66
N VAL A 73 -3.58 -11.62 23.07
CA VAL A 73 -4.52 -12.66 23.47
C VAL A 73 -5.08 -13.31 22.19
N PRO A 74 -5.02 -14.63 22.03
CA PRO A 74 -5.65 -15.29 20.88
C PRO A 74 -7.14 -14.97 20.80
N ASP A 75 -7.66 -14.83 19.58
CA ASP A 75 -9.09 -14.58 19.33
C ASP A 75 -9.69 -13.34 20.01
N SER A 76 -8.87 -12.35 20.36
CA SER A 76 -9.31 -11.10 20.99
C SER A 76 -10.01 -10.11 20.05
N PHE A 77 -10.06 -10.39 18.75
CA PHE A 77 -10.82 -9.61 17.78
C PHE A 77 -11.74 -10.48 16.95
N GLN A 78 -12.99 -10.05 16.82
CA GLN A 78 -13.96 -10.62 15.91
C GLN A 78 -14.78 -9.51 15.27
N LEU A 79 -15.01 -9.62 13.96
CA LEU A 79 -15.92 -8.72 13.24
C LEU A 79 -17.32 -8.78 13.85
N GLN A 80 -17.86 -7.61 14.14
CA GLN A 80 -19.17 -7.40 14.71
C GLN A 80 -20.17 -6.99 13.63
N GLU A 81 -21.46 -7.20 13.92
CA GLU A 81 -22.55 -6.72 13.08
C GLU A 81 -22.48 -5.19 12.90
N ILE A 82 -22.78 -4.74 11.70
CA ILE A 82 -22.76 -3.32 11.34
C ILE A 82 -24.05 -2.68 11.88
N ASN A 83 -23.91 -1.65 12.70
CA ASN A 83 -25.05 -0.94 13.25
C ASN A 83 -25.70 0.01 12.22
N GLU A 84 -27.00 0.28 12.39
CA GLU A 84 -27.76 1.15 11.47
C GLU A 84 -27.21 2.59 11.46
N GLU A 85 -26.73 3.08 12.59
CA GLU A 85 -26.15 4.43 12.71
C GLU A 85 -24.90 4.61 11.84
N PHE A 86 -24.02 3.60 11.80
CA PHE A 86 -22.85 3.57 10.92
C PHE A 86 -23.29 3.58 9.47
N VAL A 87 -24.30 2.77 9.11
CA VAL A 87 -24.85 2.74 7.75
C VAL A 87 -25.32 4.15 7.32
N LEU A 88 -26.09 4.82 8.16
CA LEU A 88 -26.60 6.16 7.89
C LEU A 88 -25.47 7.19 7.78
N ASN A 89 -24.53 7.20 8.74
CA ASN A 89 -23.39 8.11 8.73
C ASN A 89 -22.54 7.96 7.46
N GLU A 90 -22.31 6.72 7.04
CA GLU A 90 -21.59 6.42 5.81
C GLU A 90 -22.34 6.90 4.57
N ILE A 91 -23.65 6.61 4.47
CA ILE A 91 -24.49 7.08 3.37
C ILE A 91 -24.45 8.61 3.25
N HIS A 92 -24.54 9.33 4.38
CA HIS A 92 -24.44 10.79 4.37
C HIS A 92 -23.05 11.28 3.95
N SER A 93 -21.99 10.55 4.32
CA SER A 93 -20.59 10.87 3.98
C SER A 93 -20.17 10.48 2.55
N LEU A 94 -21.02 9.76 1.79
CA LEU A 94 -20.70 9.32 0.43
C LEU A 94 -20.39 10.51 -0.49
N ASP A 95 -19.20 10.47 -1.09
CA ASP A 95 -18.80 11.41 -2.13
C ASP A 95 -19.48 11.03 -3.46
N ILE A 96 -20.52 11.78 -3.80
CA ILE A 96 -21.33 11.62 -5.01
C ILE A 96 -20.55 11.83 -6.32
N SER A 97 -19.36 12.43 -6.26
CA SER A 97 -18.53 12.71 -7.44
C SER A 97 -17.67 11.51 -7.87
N LYS A 98 -17.60 10.45 -7.06
CA LYS A 98 -16.80 9.26 -7.35
C LYS A 98 -17.43 8.41 -8.45
N SER A 99 -16.55 7.79 -9.26
CA SER A 99 -16.94 6.86 -10.32
C SER A 99 -17.60 5.59 -9.77
N THR A 100 -18.50 5.01 -10.56
CA THR A 100 -19.25 3.79 -10.26
C THR A 100 -18.38 2.54 -10.40
N GLY A 101 -18.71 1.47 -9.68
CA GLY A 101 -18.14 0.16 -9.93
C GLY A 101 -18.68 -0.47 -11.22
N LEU A 102 -18.39 -1.76 -11.44
CA LEU A 102 -18.96 -2.55 -12.56
C LEU A 102 -20.50 -2.64 -12.52
N ASP A 103 -21.08 -2.47 -11.32
CA ASP A 103 -22.53 -2.40 -11.11
C ASP A 103 -23.16 -1.14 -11.72
N GLY A 104 -22.36 -0.13 -12.07
CA GLY A 104 -22.85 1.11 -12.67
C GLY A 104 -23.62 2.00 -11.70
N ILE A 105 -23.59 1.72 -10.39
CA ILE A 105 -24.37 2.44 -9.38
C ILE A 105 -23.53 3.61 -8.79
N PRO A 106 -23.93 4.88 -8.97
CA PRO A 106 -23.21 6.02 -8.41
C PRO A 106 -23.51 6.25 -6.93
N GLY A 107 -22.59 6.89 -6.20
CA GLY A 107 -22.81 7.19 -4.77
C GLY A 107 -24.07 8.06 -4.53
N ARG A 108 -24.38 8.98 -5.46
CA ARG A 108 -25.62 9.78 -5.44
C ARG A 108 -26.87 8.92 -5.42
N PHE A 109 -26.87 7.80 -6.16
CA PHE A 109 -28.01 6.90 -6.25
C PHE A 109 -28.38 6.31 -4.89
N ILE A 110 -27.38 5.89 -4.11
CA ILE A 110 -27.63 5.31 -2.77
C ILE A 110 -28.12 6.39 -1.81
N LYS A 111 -27.55 7.59 -1.89
CA LYS A 111 -27.92 8.72 -1.05
C LYS A 111 -29.36 9.18 -1.31
N ASP A 112 -29.72 9.40 -2.58
CA ASP A 112 -31.06 9.85 -2.97
C ASP A 112 -32.12 8.77 -2.69
N ALA A 113 -31.80 7.48 -2.89
CA ALA A 113 -32.72 6.37 -2.59
C ALA A 113 -32.96 6.21 -1.08
N ALA A 114 -31.91 6.36 -0.25
CA ALA A 114 -32.02 6.30 1.20
C ALA A 114 -32.85 7.46 1.78
N GLU A 115 -32.78 8.64 1.15
CA GLU A 115 -33.52 9.83 1.58
C GLU A 115 -34.96 9.89 1.07
N SER A 116 -35.30 9.23 -0.05
CA SER A 116 -36.60 9.41 -0.73
C SER A 116 -37.53 8.18 -0.75
N GLY A 117 -37.05 6.98 -0.44
CA GLY A 117 -37.86 5.74 -0.48
C GLY A 117 -38.36 5.35 -1.88
N VAL A 118 -37.94 6.06 -2.93
CA VAL A 118 -38.36 5.87 -4.32
C VAL A 118 -37.12 5.77 -5.19
N VAL A 119 -37.12 4.81 -6.12
CA VAL A 119 -36.06 4.57 -7.11
C VAL A 119 -36.06 5.68 -8.17
N PRO A 120 -35.03 6.56 -8.24
CA PRO A 120 -35.00 7.66 -9.21
C PRO A 120 -34.82 7.16 -10.66
N ASN A 121 -35.31 7.90 -11.66
CA ASN A 121 -35.18 7.48 -13.07
C ASN A 121 -33.72 7.41 -13.56
N ASP A 122 -32.81 8.13 -12.89
CA ASP A 122 -31.37 8.06 -13.12
C ASP A 122 -30.78 6.68 -12.74
N MET A 123 -31.53 5.81 -12.02
CA MET A 123 -31.16 4.41 -11.75
C MET A 123 -31.08 3.51 -13.00
N LYS A 124 -31.36 4.05 -14.20
CA LYS A 124 -31.57 3.28 -15.43
C LYS A 124 -30.45 3.45 -16.47
N ILE A 125 -29.35 4.13 -16.15
CA ILE A 125 -28.30 4.47 -17.12
C ILE A 125 -26.89 4.36 -16.50
N ALA A 126 -25.94 3.73 -17.22
CA ALA A 126 -24.54 3.52 -16.76
C ALA A 126 -23.49 4.13 -17.73
N LYS A 127 -22.31 4.52 -17.22
CA LYS A 127 -21.21 5.12 -18.02
C LYS A 127 -19.82 4.91 -17.38
N VAL A 128 -18.78 4.68 -18.20
CA VAL A 128 -17.38 4.37 -17.75
C VAL A 128 -16.31 5.23 -18.46
N ILE A 129 -15.20 5.58 -17.76
CA ILE A 129 -14.05 6.36 -18.27
C ILE A 129 -12.70 5.93 -17.64
N PRO A 130 -11.59 5.82 -18.41
CA PRO A 130 -10.23 5.52 -17.90
C PRO A 130 -9.32 6.76 -17.72
N LEU A 131 -8.35 6.66 -16.78
CA LEU A 131 -7.38 7.73 -16.45
C LEU A 131 -5.91 7.29 -16.68
N HIS A 132 -5.13 8.15 -17.33
CA HIS A 132 -3.72 7.93 -17.69
C HIS A 132 -2.77 8.75 -16.81
N LYS A 133 -1.58 8.21 -16.48
CA LYS A 133 -0.65 8.82 -15.52
C LYS A 133 0.48 9.67 -16.13
N LYS A 134 1.36 9.12 -17.01
CA LYS A 134 2.45 9.77 -17.82
C LYS A 134 3.32 8.69 -18.54
N LYS A 135 4.09 9.07 -19.58
CA LYS A 135 4.90 8.25 -20.54
C LYS A 135 4.10 7.65 -21.71
N SER A 136 4.71 6.76 -22.50
CA SER A 136 4.10 6.17 -23.70
C SER A 136 2.83 5.42 -23.34
N LYS A 137 1.74 5.74 -24.02
CA LYS A 137 0.42 5.08 -23.90
C LYS A 137 0.41 3.64 -24.43
N LEU A 138 1.50 3.20 -25.06
CA LEU A 138 1.64 1.88 -25.68
C LEU A 138 2.17 0.81 -24.71
N GLU A 139 2.65 1.20 -23.53
CA GLU A 139 3.19 0.28 -22.53
C GLU A 139 2.21 0.09 -21.38
N ALA A 140 1.69 -1.13 -21.22
CA ALA A 140 0.74 -1.48 -20.16
C ALA A 140 1.29 -1.21 -18.75
N GLY A 141 2.61 -1.35 -18.55
CA GLY A 141 3.29 -1.09 -17.28
C GLY A 141 3.29 0.37 -16.82
N ASN A 142 2.93 1.33 -17.69
CA ASN A 142 2.82 2.76 -17.35
C ASN A 142 1.44 3.15 -16.81
N TYR A 143 0.50 2.20 -16.76
CA TYR A 143 -0.82 2.36 -16.16
C TYR A 143 -0.82 1.79 -14.75
N ARG A 144 -1.46 2.50 -13.80
CA ARG A 144 -1.77 1.92 -12.50
C ARG A 144 -3.17 1.33 -12.59
N PRO A 145 -3.35 0.02 -12.36
CA PRO A 145 -4.69 -0.52 -12.18
C PRO A 145 -5.28 0.10 -10.92
N VAL A 146 -6.42 0.77 -11.06
CA VAL A 146 -7.21 1.26 -9.93
C VAL A 146 -8.52 0.50 -9.97
N SER A 147 -8.71 -0.38 -9.01
CA SER A 147 -9.96 -1.13 -8.88
C SER A 147 -11.05 -0.19 -8.39
N ILE A 148 -12.01 0.11 -9.25
CA ILE A 148 -13.22 0.85 -8.86
C ILE A 148 -14.24 -0.19 -8.42
N LEU A 149 -14.37 -0.33 -7.11
CA LEU A 149 -15.32 -1.23 -6.49
C LEU A 149 -16.74 -0.66 -6.51
N SER A 150 -17.74 -1.54 -6.44
CA SER A 150 -19.13 -1.16 -6.19
C SER A 150 -19.24 -0.35 -4.90
N VAL A 151 -20.23 0.53 -4.83
CA VAL A 151 -20.45 1.34 -3.61
C VAL A 151 -20.73 0.44 -2.40
N VAL A 152 -21.45 -0.66 -2.61
CA VAL A 152 -21.73 -1.66 -1.56
C VAL A 152 -20.46 -2.36 -1.07
N SER A 153 -19.54 -2.75 -1.97
CA SER A 153 -18.25 -3.35 -1.57
C SER A 153 -17.40 -2.36 -0.79
N LYS A 154 -17.35 -1.09 -1.21
CA LYS A 154 -16.62 -0.03 -0.49
C LYS A 154 -17.17 0.19 0.90
N PHE A 155 -18.50 0.17 1.05
CA PHE A 155 -19.15 0.29 2.34
C PHE A 155 -18.73 -0.85 3.29
N LEU A 156 -18.82 -2.09 2.82
CA LEU A 156 -18.44 -3.27 3.60
C LEU A 156 -16.94 -3.24 3.98
N GLU A 157 -16.07 -2.92 3.03
CA GLU A 157 -14.63 -2.77 3.28
C GLU A 157 -14.34 -1.69 4.31
N LYS A 158 -15.07 -0.57 4.26
CA LYS A 158 -14.89 0.52 5.21
C LYS A 158 -15.34 0.12 6.62
N ALA A 159 -16.45 -0.61 6.74
CA ALA A 159 -16.90 -1.17 8.03
C ALA A 159 -15.85 -2.11 8.63
N VAL A 160 -15.36 -3.07 7.84
CA VAL A 160 -14.29 -4.00 8.26
C VAL A 160 -13.01 -3.25 8.62
N PHE A 161 -12.63 -2.26 7.80
CA PHE A 161 -11.45 -1.42 8.06
C PHE A 161 -11.57 -0.69 9.39
N HIS A 162 -12.69 -0.04 9.70
CA HIS A 162 -12.86 0.68 10.95
C HIS A 162 -12.73 -0.25 12.16
N GLN A 163 -13.47 -1.36 12.16
CA GLN A 163 -13.43 -2.33 13.26
C GLN A 163 -12.01 -2.88 13.48
N LEU A 164 -11.34 -3.31 12.41
CA LEU A 164 -9.99 -3.86 12.51
C LEU A 164 -8.97 -2.79 12.90
N ASN A 165 -9.02 -1.62 12.28
CA ASN A 165 -8.07 -0.54 12.55
C ASN A 165 -8.17 -0.07 14.01
N ASP A 166 -9.38 0.10 14.53
CA ASP A 166 -9.59 0.52 15.92
C ASP A 166 -9.01 -0.52 16.89
N TYR A 167 -9.25 -1.81 16.62
CA TYR A 167 -8.62 -2.89 17.38
C TYR A 167 -7.09 -2.84 17.32
N LEU A 168 -6.50 -2.70 16.13
CA LEU A 168 -5.04 -2.66 15.97
C LEU A 168 -4.41 -1.46 16.66
N VAL A 169 -5.05 -0.29 16.62
CA VAL A 169 -4.58 0.93 17.28
C VAL A 169 -4.70 0.82 18.79
N ASN A 170 -5.86 0.40 19.32
CA ASN A 170 -6.11 0.31 20.76
C ASN A 170 -5.20 -0.72 21.46
N ASN A 171 -4.77 -1.74 20.72
CA ASN A 171 -3.88 -2.78 21.22
C ASN A 171 -2.40 -2.57 20.84
N ASN A 172 -2.04 -1.43 20.25
CA ASN A 172 -0.67 -1.09 19.83
C ASN A 172 -0.02 -2.16 18.91
N LEU A 173 -0.81 -2.74 18.00
CA LEU A 173 -0.37 -3.82 17.10
C LEU A 173 0.26 -3.29 15.80
N ILE A 174 0.14 -1.99 15.54
CA ILE A 174 0.80 -1.31 14.41
C ILE A 174 2.21 -0.90 14.82
N TYR A 175 3.18 -1.12 13.94
CA TYR A 175 4.57 -0.73 14.18
C TYR A 175 4.68 0.77 14.50
N GLN A 176 5.39 1.10 15.59
CA GLN A 176 5.40 2.46 16.15
C GLN A 176 5.88 3.54 15.17
N PHE A 177 6.80 3.20 14.26
CA PHE A 177 7.34 4.13 13.25
C PHE A 177 6.66 4.00 11.88
N GLN A 178 5.54 3.27 11.78
CA GLN A 178 4.73 3.28 10.57
C GLN A 178 3.95 4.59 10.47
N SER A 179 4.24 5.39 9.44
CA SER A 179 3.49 6.62 9.13
C SER A 179 2.50 6.46 7.98
N GLY A 180 2.74 5.52 7.05
CA GLY A 180 1.82 5.26 5.94
C GLY A 180 0.52 4.59 6.40
N PHE A 181 -0.60 5.02 5.82
CA PHE A 181 -1.94 4.47 6.07
C PHE A 181 -2.36 4.45 7.55
N ARG A 182 -1.82 5.37 8.35
CA ARG A 182 -2.11 5.49 9.79
C ARG A 182 -2.69 6.86 10.09
N GLY A 183 -3.84 6.88 10.78
CA GLY A 183 -4.46 8.13 11.22
C GLY A 183 -3.51 8.97 12.09
N SER A 184 -3.54 10.29 11.92
CA SER A 184 -2.67 11.26 12.63
C SER A 184 -1.17 11.22 12.29
N TYR A 185 -0.75 10.42 11.31
CA TYR A 185 0.62 10.44 10.77
C TYR A 185 0.63 10.91 9.32
N SER A 186 1.74 11.53 8.91
CA SER A 186 1.97 12.00 7.54
C SER A 186 3.41 11.76 7.09
N THR A 187 3.68 12.02 5.81
CA THR A 187 5.05 12.03 5.27
C THR A 187 5.94 13.03 6.00
N ASP A 188 5.36 14.14 6.49
CA ASP A 188 6.10 15.17 7.22
C ASP A 188 6.52 14.65 8.59
N THR A 189 5.62 13.97 9.31
CA THR A 189 5.95 13.37 10.61
C THR A 189 7.09 12.35 10.49
N CYS A 190 7.08 11.54 9.43
CA CYS A 190 8.14 10.59 9.13
C CYS A 190 9.47 11.31 8.84
N LEU A 191 9.45 12.36 8.02
CA LEU A 191 10.65 13.10 7.64
C LEU A 191 11.26 13.85 8.84
N ILE A 192 10.42 14.47 9.67
CA ILE A 192 10.84 15.14 10.90
C ILE A 192 11.55 14.14 11.82
N HIS A 193 10.95 12.97 12.06
CA HIS A 193 11.56 11.94 12.89
C HIS A 193 12.91 11.46 12.34
N LEU A 194 12.99 11.24 11.02
CA LEU A 194 14.24 10.84 10.35
C LEU A 194 15.33 11.91 10.49
N GLN A 195 14.99 13.18 10.24
CA GLN A 195 15.94 14.29 10.36
C GLN A 195 16.44 14.48 11.79
N ASP A 196 15.53 14.41 12.78
CA ASP A 196 15.90 14.48 14.19
C ASP A 196 16.83 13.33 14.59
N HIS A 197 16.55 12.11 14.14
CA HIS A 197 17.41 10.95 14.39
C HIS A 197 18.82 11.15 13.81
N ILE A 198 18.93 11.56 12.54
CA ILE A 198 20.23 11.82 11.90
C ILE A 198 20.99 12.90 12.67
N ARG A 199 20.33 14.02 13.01
CA ARG A 199 20.98 15.13 13.74
C ARG A 199 21.49 14.70 15.11
N LYS A 200 20.71 13.90 15.84
CA LYS A 200 21.12 13.35 17.15
C LYS A 200 22.34 12.45 17.03
N GLN A 201 22.38 11.55 16.06
CA GLN A 201 23.51 10.65 15.86
C GLN A 201 24.77 11.41 15.40
N THR A 202 24.62 12.37 14.49
CA THR A 202 25.72 13.25 14.08
C THR A 202 26.28 14.06 15.25
N ALA A 203 25.41 14.63 16.09
CA ALA A 203 25.83 15.37 17.29
C ALA A 203 26.56 14.49 18.31
N ALA A 204 26.24 13.19 18.36
CA ALA A 204 26.94 12.20 19.19
C ALA A 204 28.29 11.74 18.58
N GLY A 205 28.67 12.25 17.40
CA GLY A 205 29.88 11.83 16.69
C GLY A 205 29.77 10.49 15.96
N ASN A 206 28.55 9.95 15.83
CA ASN A 206 28.32 8.67 15.17
C ASN A 206 28.15 8.84 13.66
N TYR A 207 28.70 7.91 12.88
CA TYR A 207 28.39 7.77 11.47
C TYR A 207 26.98 7.20 11.29
N THR A 208 26.15 7.87 10.48
CA THR A 208 24.77 7.45 10.23
C THR A 208 24.59 7.09 8.77
N GLY A 209 24.24 5.83 8.50
CA GLY A 209 23.86 5.35 7.17
C GLY A 209 22.35 5.14 7.08
N MET A 210 21.79 5.24 5.86
CA MET A 210 20.38 4.99 5.59
C MET A 210 20.22 4.03 4.42
N ILE A 211 19.39 3.00 4.62
CA ILE A 211 18.99 2.06 3.57
C ILE A 211 17.53 2.36 3.22
N LEU A 212 17.28 2.65 1.94
CA LEU A 212 15.95 2.89 1.41
C LEU A 212 15.52 1.68 0.59
N LEU A 213 14.34 1.14 0.90
CA LEU A 213 13.77 -0.04 0.24
C LEU A 213 12.44 0.35 -0.40
N ASP A 214 12.25 -0.05 -1.66
CA ASP A 214 10.98 0.09 -2.37
C ASP A 214 10.52 -1.29 -2.87
N ILE A 215 9.29 -1.66 -2.53
CA ILE A 215 8.72 -2.98 -2.87
C ILE A 215 8.00 -2.86 -4.20
N GLN A 216 8.47 -3.62 -5.20
CA GLN A 216 7.81 -3.69 -6.48
C GLN A 216 6.41 -4.32 -6.35
N LYS A 217 5.40 -3.63 -6.89
CA LYS A 217 3.99 -4.08 -6.90
C LYS A 217 3.49 -4.51 -5.51
N ALA A 218 3.74 -3.69 -4.49
CA ALA A 218 3.48 -4.04 -3.09
C ALA A 218 2.08 -4.64 -2.79
N PHE A 219 1.03 -4.19 -3.49
CA PHE A 219 -0.32 -4.77 -3.34
C PHE A 219 -0.52 -6.08 -4.10
N ASP A 220 0.06 -6.22 -5.29
CA ASP A 220 -0.06 -7.44 -6.10
C ASP A 220 0.84 -8.59 -5.57
N SER A 221 1.86 -8.24 -4.77
CA SER A 221 2.86 -9.16 -4.22
C SER A 221 2.48 -9.71 -2.83
N VAL A 222 1.29 -9.41 -2.31
CA VAL A 222 0.86 -9.87 -0.97
C VAL A 222 0.47 -11.35 -1.06
N ASP A 223 1.17 -12.20 -0.30
CA ASP A 223 0.76 -13.58 -0.10
C ASP A 223 -0.42 -13.66 0.88
N HIS A 224 -1.54 -14.22 0.41
CA HIS A 224 -2.78 -14.29 1.19
C HIS A 224 -2.67 -15.22 2.40
N GLN A 225 -1.87 -16.29 2.33
CA GLN A 225 -1.68 -17.22 3.44
C GLN A 225 -0.85 -16.55 4.55
N ILE A 226 0.23 -15.87 4.18
CA ILE A 226 1.06 -15.09 5.11
C ILE A 226 0.22 -14.00 5.78
N LEU A 227 -0.64 -13.31 5.01
CA LEU A 227 -1.56 -12.32 5.57
C LEU A 227 -2.51 -12.93 6.61
N CYS A 228 -3.14 -14.07 6.30
CA CYS A 228 -4.04 -14.76 7.24
C CYS A 228 -3.32 -15.21 8.51
N ASN A 229 -2.10 -15.75 8.37
CA ASN A 229 -1.29 -16.16 9.52
C ASN A 229 -0.90 -14.96 10.40
N LYS A 230 -0.60 -13.80 9.80
CA LYS A 230 -0.37 -12.56 10.55
C LYS A 230 -1.62 -12.07 11.27
N LEU A 231 -2.79 -12.11 10.62
CA LEU A 231 -4.06 -11.74 11.26
C LEU A 231 -4.35 -12.64 12.47
N SER A 232 -4.16 -13.95 12.32
CA SER A 232 -4.30 -14.90 13.43
C SER A 232 -3.35 -14.57 14.59
N ALA A 233 -2.08 -14.30 14.31
CA ALA A 233 -1.12 -13.90 15.34
C ALA A 233 -1.41 -12.53 15.98
N MET A 234 -2.15 -11.66 15.29
CA MET A 234 -2.68 -10.40 15.82
C MET A 234 -3.95 -10.59 16.66
N GLY A 235 -4.41 -11.83 16.88
CA GLY A 235 -5.58 -12.14 17.71
C GLY A 235 -6.91 -12.06 16.94
N VAL A 236 -6.89 -12.05 15.61
CA VAL A 236 -8.11 -12.08 14.79
C VAL A 236 -8.70 -13.49 14.80
N HIS A 237 -9.95 -13.61 15.20
CA HIS A 237 -10.69 -14.86 15.27
C HIS A 237 -10.87 -15.50 13.89
N SER A 238 -10.86 -16.83 13.86
CA SER A 238 -11.00 -17.66 12.64
C SER A 238 -12.12 -17.21 11.70
N THR A 239 -13.33 -16.98 12.21
CA THR A 239 -14.48 -16.52 11.39
C THR A 239 -14.24 -15.18 10.69
N SER A 240 -13.46 -14.29 11.31
CA SER A 240 -13.09 -13.01 10.68
C SER A 240 -12.00 -13.21 9.63
N ILE A 241 -11.08 -14.15 9.84
CA ILE A 241 -10.09 -14.56 8.83
C ILE A 241 -10.78 -15.19 7.62
N ASP A 242 -11.81 -16.01 7.81
CA ASP A 242 -12.61 -16.60 6.73
C ASP A 242 -13.24 -15.51 5.84
N TRP A 243 -13.69 -14.40 6.45
CA TRP A 243 -14.15 -13.22 5.69
C TRP A 243 -13.04 -12.64 4.79
N PHE A 244 -11.82 -12.46 5.32
CA PHE A 244 -10.68 -11.98 4.52
C PHE A 244 -10.30 -12.95 3.40
N GLN A 245 -10.28 -14.26 3.68
CA GLN A 245 -10.02 -15.29 2.68
C GLN A 245 -11.08 -15.26 1.57
N SER A 246 -12.36 -15.17 1.94
CA SER A 246 -13.45 -15.04 0.97
C SER A 246 -13.34 -13.76 0.16
N TYR A 247 -12.94 -12.64 0.78
CA TYR A 247 -12.82 -11.34 0.10
C TYR A 247 -11.64 -11.29 -0.90
N LEU A 248 -10.54 -11.97 -0.58
CA LEU A 248 -9.31 -11.99 -1.37
C LEU A 248 -9.29 -13.08 -2.44
N SER A 249 -10.08 -14.14 -2.29
CA SER A 249 -10.13 -15.28 -3.23
C SER A 249 -11.15 -15.06 -4.36
N GLY A 250 -10.93 -15.74 -5.49
CA GLY A 250 -11.88 -15.75 -6.61
C GLY A 250 -12.13 -14.39 -7.28
N ARG A 251 -11.29 -13.38 -7.00
CA ARG A 251 -11.44 -12.04 -7.55
C ARG A 251 -11.16 -12.06 -9.06
N ARG A 252 -12.10 -11.48 -9.81
CA ARG A 252 -11.98 -11.24 -11.24
C ARG A 252 -11.95 -9.74 -11.50
N GLN A 253 -11.36 -9.35 -12.62
CA GLN A 253 -11.23 -7.94 -12.98
C GLN A 253 -11.50 -7.75 -14.47
N VAL A 254 -12.16 -6.65 -14.80
CA VAL A 254 -12.39 -6.23 -16.18
C VAL A 254 -11.60 -4.96 -16.44
N VAL A 255 -10.88 -4.91 -17.54
CA VAL A 255 -10.14 -3.72 -17.98
C VAL A 255 -10.99 -2.97 -19.01
N SER A 256 -11.33 -1.71 -18.71
CA SER A 256 -12.08 -0.84 -19.62
C SER A 256 -11.18 0.24 -20.22
N ILE A 257 -10.99 0.21 -21.55
CA ILE A 257 -10.26 1.24 -22.30
C ILE A 257 -11.19 1.80 -23.36
N ASN A 258 -11.42 3.12 -23.36
CA ASN A 258 -12.29 3.80 -24.34
C ASN A 258 -13.67 3.13 -24.54
N ARG A 259 -14.25 2.57 -23.46
CA ARG A 259 -15.54 1.85 -23.43
C ARG A 259 -15.54 0.46 -24.07
N VAL A 260 -14.37 -0.11 -24.32
CA VAL A 260 -14.22 -1.54 -24.65
C VAL A 260 -13.74 -2.26 -23.41
N GLU A 261 -14.43 -3.35 -23.05
CA GLU A 261 -14.19 -4.15 -21.86
C GLU A 261 -13.53 -5.49 -22.24
N SER A 262 -12.63 -5.97 -21.39
CA SER A 262 -12.10 -7.32 -21.48
C SER A 262 -13.07 -8.34 -20.89
N ASP A 263 -12.87 -9.62 -21.20
CA ASP A 263 -13.52 -10.68 -20.43
C ASP A 263 -13.06 -10.65 -18.95
N PRO A 264 -13.91 -11.07 -18.00
CA PRO A 264 -13.61 -11.08 -16.55
C PRO A 264 -12.65 -12.18 -16.09
#